data_AF-A0A178TLI1-F1
#
_entry.id   AF-A0A178TLI1-F1
#
_cell.length_a   1.000
_cell.length_b   1.000
_cell.length_c   1.000
_cell.angle_alpha   90.00
_cell.angle_beta   90.00
_cell.angle_gamma   90.00
#
_symmetry.space_group_name_H-M   'P 1'
#
loop_
_entity.id
_entity.type
_entity.pdbx_description
1 polymer ?
#
loop_
_entity_poly.entity_id
_entity_poly.type
_entity_poly.pdbx_seq_one_letter_code
_entity_poly.pdbx_strand_id
1 'polypeptide(L)'
;MNELLTKAKKLKQAAKRLAILSTEEKNEALAIIAETLIARKSYILEENEKDMASGKENGLSPSLLDRLQLTEERIHQIADGVRQVIQLPDPIGETIEQWSRPNGLLLKQIRVPLGVVGMVYEARPNVTVDAASLCQAC
;
A
#
# COMPACT_ATOMS: atom_id res chain seq x y z
N MET A 1 17.97 1.54 -20.79
CA MET A 1 18.05 1.15 -19.36
C MET A 1 16.76 0.40 -19.02
N ASN A 2 16.83 -0.78 -18.38
CA ASN A 2 15.66 -1.62 -18.09
C ASN A 2 14.66 -0.86 -17.18
N GLU A 3 13.37 -0.84 -17.53
CA GLU A 3 12.30 -0.13 -16.81
C GLU A 3 12.23 -0.55 -15.34
N LEU A 4 12.37 -1.86 -15.06
CA LEU A 4 12.36 -2.41 -13.72
C LEU A 4 13.48 -1.81 -12.85
N LEU A 5 14.70 -1.76 -13.40
CA LEU A 5 15.86 -1.19 -12.69
C LEU A 5 15.68 0.31 -12.44
N THR A 6 15.04 1.01 -13.37
CA THR A 6 14.72 2.44 -13.21
C THR A 6 13.72 2.65 -12.07
N LYS A 7 12.63 1.86 -12.02
CA LYS A 7 11.65 1.89 -10.93
C LYS A 7 12.29 1.52 -9.59
N ALA A 8 13.09 0.46 -9.53
CA ALA A 8 13.78 0.03 -8.31
C ALA A 8 14.73 1.11 -7.75
N LYS A 9 15.48 1.82 -8.60
CA LYS A 9 16.33 2.94 -8.16
C LYS A 9 15.53 4.09 -7.55
N LYS A 10 14.40 4.46 -8.15
CA LYS A 10 13.49 5.48 -7.62
C LYS A 10 12.89 5.07 -6.28
N LEU A 11 12.43 3.82 -6.16
CA LEU A 11 11.89 3.27 -4.91
C LEU A 11 12.94 3.30 -3.79
N LYS A 12 14.19 2.92 -4.07
CA LYS A 12 15.28 2.97 -3.08
C LYS A 12 15.54 4.38 -2.56
N GLN A 13 15.38 5.40 -3.40
CA GLN A 13 15.51 6.80 -2.98
C GLN A 13 14.30 7.25 -2.15
N ALA A 14 13.09 6.90 -2.59
CA ALA A 14 11.85 7.26 -1.90
C ALA A 14 11.73 6.61 -0.51
N ALA A 15 12.12 5.33 -0.37
CA ALA A 15 12.04 4.58 0.88
C ALA A 15 12.81 5.26 2.03
N LYS A 16 13.94 5.92 1.73
CA LYS A 16 14.71 6.67 2.74
C LYS A 16 13.93 7.87 3.28
N ARG A 17 13.19 8.56 2.40
CA ARG A 17 12.37 9.71 2.78
C ARG A 17 11.13 9.24 3.53
N LEU A 18 10.53 8.13 3.10
CA LEU A 18 9.34 7.57 3.74
C LEU A 18 9.63 7.10 5.18
N ALA A 19 10.79 6.49 5.40
CA ALA A 19 11.21 5.98 6.71
C ALA A 19 11.39 7.05 7.81
N ILE A 20 11.41 8.33 7.45
CA ILE A 20 11.58 9.45 8.40
C ILE A 20 10.32 10.32 8.54
N LEU A 21 9.24 10.01 7.83
CA LEU A 21 7.97 10.73 7.98
C LEU A 21 7.34 10.41 9.33
N SER A 22 6.66 11.39 9.90
CA SER A 22 5.85 11.17 11.09
C SER A 22 4.62 10.33 10.79
N THR A 23 4.05 9.71 11.83
CA THR A 23 2.79 8.96 11.71
C THR A 23 1.67 9.85 11.15
N GLU A 24 1.63 11.13 11.53
CA GLU A 24 0.65 12.10 11.01
C GLU A 24 0.80 12.34 9.50
N GLU A 25 2.03 12.54 9.01
CA GLU A 25 2.30 12.73 7.57
C GLU A 25 1.93 11.48 6.76
N LYS A 26 2.22 10.27 7.30
CA LYS A 26 1.82 9.01 6.66
C LYS A 26 0.30 8.87 6.63
N ASN A 27 -0.38 9.17 7.74
CA ASN A 27 -1.83 9.08 7.85
C ASN A 27 -2.56 10.10 6.98
N GLU A 28 -2.02 11.32 6.83
CA GLU A 28 -2.55 12.32 5.90
C GLU A 28 -2.47 11.82 4.46
N ALA A 29 -1.34 11.23 4.05
CA ALA A 29 -1.20 10.65 2.72
C ALA A 29 -2.22 9.51 2.48
N LEU A 30 -2.46 8.66 3.46
CA LEU A 30 -3.47 7.59 3.40
C LEU A 30 -4.89 8.16 3.32
N ALA A 31 -5.20 9.22 4.07
CA ALA A 31 -6.50 9.90 4.00
C ALA A 31 -6.76 10.46 2.61
N ILE A 32 -5.76 11.11 2.01
CA ILE A 32 -5.84 11.64 0.63
C ILE A 32 -6.07 10.50 -0.37
N ILE A 33 -5.43 9.34 -0.20
CA ILE A 33 -5.68 8.17 -1.05
C ILE A 33 -7.15 7.74 -0.95
N ALA A 34 -7.67 7.57 0.27
CA ALA A 34 -9.06 7.17 0.49
C ALA A 34 -10.06 8.16 -0.12
N GLU A 35 -9.84 9.47 0.07
CA GLU A 35 -10.67 10.52 -0.51
C GLU A 35 -10.61 10.54 -2.03
N THR A 36 -9.41 10.40 -2.60
CA THR A 36 -9.20 10.41 -4.05
C THR A 36 -9.87 9.22 -4.72
N LEU A 37 -9.85 8.04 -4.10
CA LEU A 37 -10.55 6.85 -4.61
C LEU A 37 -12.06 7.11 -4.75
N ILE A 38 -12.67 7.75 -3.76
CA ILE A 38 -14.10 8.09 -3.81
C ILE A 38 -14.35 9.19 -4.85
N ALA A 39 -13.54 10.26 -4.86
CA ALA A 39 -13.69 11.38 -5.78
C ALA A 39 -13.50 10.96 -7.25
N ARG A 40 -12.68 9.93 -7.51
CA ARG A 40 -12.39 9.40 -8.85
C ARG A 40 -13.12 8.09 -9.16
N LYS A 41 -14.09 7.67 -8.35
CA LYS A 41 -14.77 6.36 -8.52
C LYS A 41 -15.30 6.12 -9.93
N SER A 42 -15.93 7.13 -10.53
CA SER A 42 -16.52 7.02 -11.87
C SER A 42 -15.46 6.75 -12.94
N TYR A 43 -14.31 7.43 -12.85
CA TYR A 43 -13.18 7.18 -13.73
C TYR A 43 -12.61 5.78 -13.56
N ILE A 44 -12.45 5.33 -12.31
CA ILE A 44 -11.93 3.98 -12.00
C ILE A 44 -12.86 2.89 -12.56
N LEU A 45 -14.18 3.08 -12.44
CA LEU A 45 -15.15 2.13 -12.97
C LEU A 45 -15.16 2.10 -14.50
N GLU A 46 -15.10 3.26 -15.15
CA GLU A 46 -15.01 3.35 -16.61
C GLU A 46 -13.77 2.63 -17.16
N GLU A 47 -12.61 2.80 -16.52
CA GLU A 47 -11.39 2.08 -16.92
C GLU A 47 -11.49 0.58 -16.61
N ASN A 48 -12.11 0.19 -15.49
CA ASN A 48 -12.30 -1.22 -15.17
C ASN A 48 -13.26 -1.92 -16.16
N GLU A 49 -14.25 -1.22 -16.71
CA GLU A 49 -15.10 -1.78 -17.76
C GLU A 49 -14.32 -2.14 -19.02
N LYS A 50 -13.31 -1.34 -19.39
CA LYS A 50 -12.39 -1.62 -20.50
C LYS A 50 -11.55 -2.87 -20.21
N ASP A 51 -11.05 -3.00 -18.98
CA ASP A 51 -10.34 -4.20 -18.52
C ASP A 51 -11.24 -5.44 -18.54
N MET A 52 -12.50 -5.31 -18.15
CA MET A 52 -13.48 -6.41 -18.16
C MET A 52 -13.84 -6.84 -19.58
N ALA A 53 -13.96 -5.91 -20.52
CA ALA A 53 -14.18 -6.22 -21.95
C ALA A 53 -12.97 -6.96 -22.52
N SER A 54 -11.75 -6.41 -22.34
CA SER A 54 -10.52 -7.05 -22.80
C SER A 54 -10.30 -8.41 -22.14
N GLY A 55 -10.60 -8.54 -20.86
CA GLY A 55 -10.51 -9.81 -20.13
C GLY A 55 -11.42 -10.90 -20.72
N LYS A 56 -12.64 -10.54 -21.11
CA LYS A 56 -13.57 -11.46 -21.78
C LYS A 56 -13.07 -11.87 -23.16
N GLU A 57 -12.57 -10.92 -23.96
CA GLU A 57 -12.01 -11.18 -25.29
C GLU A 57 -10.79 -12.10 -25.24
N ASN A 58 -9.95 -11.93 -24.22
CA ASN A 58 -8.77 -12.77 -23.98
C ASN A 58 -9.09 -14.12 -23.31
N GLY A 59 -10.37 -14.43 -23.10
CA GLY A 59 -10.80 -15.73 -22.56
C GLY A 59 -10.50 -15.94 -21.08
N LEU A 60 -10.45 -14.87 -20.27
CA LEU A 60 -10.35 -15.02 -18.81
C LEU A 60 -11.52 -15.83 -18.27
N SER A 61 -11.23 -16.69 -17.28
CA SER A 61 -12.27 -17.48 -16.63
C SER A 61 -13.28 -16.59 -15.90
N PRO A 62 -14.54 -17.05 -15.72
CA PRO A 62 -15.54 -16.30 -14.96
C PRO A 62 -15.08 -15.93 -13.54
N SER A 63 -14.27 -16.79 -12.91
CA SER A 63 -13.72 -16.53 -11.57
C SER A 63 -12.65 -15.44 -11.54
N LEU A 64 -11.84 -15.31 -12.61
CA LEU A 64 -10.87 -14.23 -12.72
C LEU A 64 -11.54 -12.91 -13.06
N LEU A 65 -12.57 -12.94 -13.91
CA LEU A 65 -13.40 -11.77 -14.22
C LEU A 65 -14.11 -11.23 -12.96
N ASP A 66 -14.68 -12.11 -12.14
CA ASP A 66 -15.31 -11.69 -10.87
C ASP A 66 -14.30 -11.02 -9.91
N ARG A 67 -13.06 -11.52 -9.86
CA ARG A 67 -11.99 -10.89 -9.06
C ARG A 67 -11.49 -9.57 -9.64
N LEU A 68 -11.50 -9.44 -10.96
CA LEU A 68 -11.09 -8.23 -11.69
C LEU A 68 -12.13 -7.11 -11.58
N GLN A 69 -13.41 -7.47 -11.46
CA GLN A 69 -14.51 -6.52 -11.46
C GLN A 69 -14.45 -5.56 -10.26
N LEU A 70 -14.59 -4.28 -10.53
CA LEU A 70 -14.85 -3.24 -9.53
C LEU A 70 -16.32 -2.81 -9.62
N THR A 71 -16.87 -2.48 -8.47
CA THR A 71 -18.19 -1.88 -8.30
C THR A 71 -18.05 -0.67 -7.39
N GLU A 72 -19.06 0.21 -7.36
CA GLU A 72 -19.06 1.32 -6.41
C GLU A 72 -18.87 0.84 -4.97
N GLU A 73 -19.58 -0.22 -4.59
CA GLU A 73 -19.44 -0.84 -3.27
C GLU A 73 -18.01 -1.30 -2.99
N ARG A 74 -17.36 -1.98 -3.94
CA ARG A 74 -15.97 -2.42 -3.77
C ARG A 74 -15.01 -1.24 -3.63
N ILE A 75 -15.22 -0.13 -4.36
CA ILE A 75 -14.39 1.09 -4.21
C ILE A 75 -14.58 1.71 -2.83
N HIS A 76 -15.82 1.77 -2.34
CA HIS A 76 -16.11 2.22 -0.98
C HIS A 76 -15.42 1.33 0.07
N GLN A 77 -15.52 0.00 -0.06
CA GLN A 77 -14.84 -0.94 0.81
C GLN A 77 -13.31 -0.79 0.80
N ILE A 78 -12.72 -0.56 -0.38
CA ILE A 78 -11.28 -0.29 -0.50
C ILE A 78 -10.91 0.98 0.27
N ALA A 79 -11.64 2.08 0.06
CA ALA A 79 -11.38 3.33 0.76
C ALA A 79 -11.57 3.19 2.28
N ASP A 80 -12.55 2.42 2.73
CA ASP A 80 -12.75 2.11 4.15
C ASP A 80 -11.62 1.24 4.71
N GLY A 81 -11.09 0.30 3.93
CA GLY A 81 -9.89 -0.46 4.28
C GLY A 81 -8.68 0.47 4.52
N VAL A 82 -8.48 1.48 3.68
CA VAL A 82 -7.44 2.50 3.91
C VAL A 82 -7.70 3.26 5.21
N ARG A 83 -8.95 3.66 5.48
CA ARG A 83 -9.31 4.33 6.74
C ARG A 83 -9.07 3.45 7.97
N GLN A 84 -9.29 2.15 7.86
CA GLN A 84 -8.96 1.20 8.93
C GLN A 84 -7.45 1.14 9.18
N VAL A 85 -6.62 1.16 8.13
CA VAL A 85 -5.16 1.20 8.26
C VAL A 85 -4.70 2.45 9.02
N ILE A 86 -5.32 3.61 8.77
CA ILE A 86 -5.03 4.87 9.50
C ILE A 86 -5.26 4.75 11.01
N GLN A 87 -6.20 3.88 11.44
CA GLN A 87 -6.48 3.66 12.86
C GLN A 87 -5.50 2.71 13.54
N LEU A 88 -4.63 2.04 12.78
CA LEU A 88 -3.65 1.12 13.36
C LEU A 88 -2.52 1.91 14.02
N PRO A 89 -1.97 1.41 15.15
CA PRO A 89 -0.78 2.02 15.75
C PRO A 89 0.41 1.90 14.80
N ASP A 90 1.18 2.99 14.65
CA ASP A 90 2.42 2.97 13.88
C ASP A 90 3.45 2.09 14.59
N PRO A 91 3.91 0.99 13.97
CA PRO A 91 4.86 0.10 14.61
C PRO A 91 6.30 0.67 14.55
N ILE A 92 6.57 1.66 13.70
CA ILE A 92 7.92 2.17 13.50
C ILE A 92 8.38 3.00 14.70
N GLY A 93 9.61 2.72 15.16
CA GLY A 93 10.19 3.39 16.32
C GLY A 93 9.85 2.72 17.66
N GLU A 94 8.99 1.68 17.66
CA GLU A 94 8.69 0.88 18.85
C GLU A 94 9.97 0.23 19.40
N THR A 95 10.24 0.40 20.70
CA THR A 95 11.33 -0.29 21.39
C THR A 95 10.85 -1.67 21.83
N ILE A 96 11.41 -2.71 21.24
CA ILE A 96 11.09 -4.11 21.53
C ILE A 96 11.75 -4.54 22.84
N GLU A 97 13.05 -4.23 22.98
CA GLU A 97 13.84 -4.57 24.17
C GLU A 97 14.82 -3.44 24.49
N GLN A 98 15.08 -3.23 25.78
CA GLN A 98 16.05 -2.28 26.28
C GLN A 98 16.76 -2.84 27.50
N TRP A 99 18.10 -2.85 27.49
CA TRP A 99 18.88 -3.32 28.64
C TRP A 99 20.21 -2.58 28.76
N SER A 100 20.72 -2.51 29.99
CA SER A 100 22.00 -1.90 30.31
C SER A 100 23.08 -2.96 30.48
N ARG A 101 24.29 -2.66 30.02
CA ARG A 101 25.48 -3.52 30.21
C ARG A 101 26.29 -3.06 31.42
N PRO A 102 27.07 -3.95 32.05
CA PRO A 102 27.94 -3.60 33.18
C PRO A 102 28.98 -2.50 32.88
N ASN A 103 29.28 -2.25 31.60
CA ASN A 103 30.17 -1.18 31.15
C ASN A 103 29.47 0.17 30.91
N GLY A 104 28.19 0.32 31.28
CA GLY A 104 27.43 1.56 31.16
C GLY A 104 26.75 1.78 29.81
N LEU A 105 26.83 0.84 28.86
CA LEU A 105 26.13 0.95 27.57
C LEU A 105 24.64 0.63 27.72
N LEU A 106 23.79 1.47 27.14
CA LEU A 106 22.37 1.22 26.96
C LEU A 106 22.12 0.65 25.56
N LEU A 107 21.62 -0.58 25.47
CA LEU A 107 21.19 -1.17 24.21
C LEU A 107 19.68 -1.07 24.06
N LYS A 108 19.24 -0.80 22.83
CA LYS A 108 17.83 -0.79 22.43
C LYS A 108 17.66 -1.56 21.14
N GLN A 109 16.67 -2.43 21.10
CA GLN A 109 16.17 -3.03 19.87
C GLN A 109 14.93 -2.24 19.43
N ILE A 110 15.00 -1.60 18.27
CA ILE A 110 13.96 -0.70 17.76
C ILE A 110 13.42 -1.25 16.43
N ARG A 111 12.10 -1.20 16.25
CA ARG A 111 11.47 -1.59 14.99
C ARG A 111 11.68 -0.51 13.93
N VAL A 112 12.11 -0.95 12.75
CA VAL A 112 12.36 -0.09 11.57
C VAL A 112 11.68 -0.67 10.33
N PRO A 113 11.39 0.13 9.30
CA PRO A 113 10.82 -0.37 8.06
C PRO A 113 11.79 -1.33 7.36
N LEU A 114 11.25 -2.32 6.64
CA LEU A 114 12.05 -3.25 5.82
C LEU A 114 12.74 -2.53 4.64
N GLY A 115 12.18 -1.42 4.17
CA GLY A 115 12.66 -0.66 3.03
C GLY A 115 11.70 -0.74 1.84
N VAL A 116 12.07 -1.48 0.80
CA VAL A 116 11.26 -1.59 -0.43
C VAL A 116 10.61 -2.96 -0.49
N VAL A 117 9.29 -2.98 -0.65
CA VAL A 117 8.50 -4.20 -0.88
C VAL A 117 8.12 -4.28 -2.35
N GLY A 118 8.49 -5.38 -3.00
CA GLY A 118 8.02 -5.71 -4.35
C GLY A 118 6.80 -6.62 -4.26
N MET A 119 5.69 -6.22 -4.87
CA MET A 119 4.47 -7.03 -4.88
C MET A 119 4.08 -7.44 -6.29
N VAL A 120 3.74 -8.71 -6.44
CA VAL A 120 3.24 -9.32 -7.67
C VAL A 120 1.92 -9.99 -7.32
N TYR A 121 0.85 -9.64 -8.02
CA TYR A 121 -0.49 -10.16 -7.80
C TYR A 121 -1.26 -10.24 -9.11
N GLU A 122 -2.36 -10.98 -9.10
CA GLU A 122 -3.17 -11.25 -10.30
C GLU A 122 -4.63 -10.83 -10.09
N ALA A 123 -5.18 -10.16 -11.13
CA ALA A 123 -6.61 -9.91 -11.35
C ALA A 123 -7.38 -9.52 -10.08
N ARG A 124 -6.79 -8.66 -9.23
CA ARG A 124 -7.40 -8.16 -7.99
C ARG A 124 -7.04 -6.69 -7.83
N PRO A 125 -7.84 -5.77 -8.40
CA PRO A 125 -7.52 -4.35 -8.36
C PRO A 125 -7.46 -3.79 -6.95
N ASN A 126 -8.22 -4.35 -6.00
CA ASN A 126 -8.21 -3.95 -4.59
C ASN A 126 -6.82 -4.12 -3.94
N VAL A 127 -6.09 -5.18 -4.30
CA VAL A 127 -4.78 -5.50 -3.72
C VAL A 127 -3.77 -4.37 -3.97
N THR A 128 -3.92 -3.64 -5.07
CA THR A 128 -3.11 -2.45 -5.38
C THR A 128 -3.13 -1.45 -4.23
N VAL A 129 -4.31 -1.17 -3.69
CA VAL A 129 -4.52 -0.18 -2.64
C VAL A 129 -4.23 -0.75 -1.27
N ASP A 130 -4.69 -1.98 -0.99
CA ASP A 130 -4.49 -2.63 0.30
C ASP A 130 -2.99 -2.74 0.64
N ALA A 131 -2.21 -3.21 -0.33
CA ALA A 131 -0.78 -3.37 -0.17
C ALA A 131 -0.02 -2.05 -0.08
N ALA A 132 -0.38 -1.08 -0.94
CA ALA A 132 0.23 0.25 -0.90
C ALA A 132 -0.04 0.93 0.45
N SER A 133 -1.25 0.79 0.99
CA SER A 133 -1.65 1.39 2.26
C SER A 133 -0.89 0.79 3.44
N LEU A 134 -0.75 -0.55 3.48
CA LEU A 134 0.04 -1.22 4.51
C LEU A 134 1.54 -0.88 4.42
N CYS A 135 2.11 -0.84 3.22
CA CYS A 135 3.51 -0.48 3.03
C CYS A 135 3.79 0.99 3.35
N GLN A 136 2.80 1.87 3.16
CA GLN A 136 2.90 3.29 3.48
C GLN A 136 2.74 3.56 4.98
N ALA A 137 1.93 2.77 5.69
CA ALA A 137 1.69 2.93 7.12
C ALA A 137 2.89 2.53 8.00
N CYS A 138 3.70 1.57 7.53
CA CYS A 138 4.87 1.07 8.24
C CYS A 138 6.14 1.75 7.72
#